data_AF-A0A8B6XQC2-F1
#
_entry.id   AF-A0A8B6XQC2-F1
#
_cell.length_a   1.000
_cell.length_b   1.000
_cell.length_c   1.000
_cell.angle_alpha   90.00
_cell.angle_beta   90.00
_cell.angle_gamma   90.00
#
_symmetry.space_group_name_H-M   'P 1'
#
loop_
_entity.id
_entity.type
_entity.pdbx_description
1 polymer ?
#
loop_
_entity_poly.entity_id
_entity_poly.type
_entity_poly.pdbx_seq_one_letter_code
_entity_poly.pdbx_strand_id
1 'polypeptide(L)'
;MYQATLDVMKPHIQKLKDFMYFHESAITTFCSEIKKLCHPERKKDFISETHLLALGKCINMFAVLGSLKNMKACLNNDFAFYKRAETFLKQTTNDARALQESQNLTMFLATHDIITTKLKAGLEDIEGSDEVLADIIQQACYFFEFKMYVLPKEKHLLLKVIGFTLFLLDGKNANVNKLDQKRRININKIDKFFKQLPVVPLYGDMQISLISYVKNCPHFDASKWSCASENAEEKIGMMQYNLTGKIDSIHDEHVKFMSELSKINNELVTGQLCKTLGISIGHNSVCNLINEFAEKNRS
;
A
#
# COMPACT_ATOMS: atom_id res chain seq x y z
N MET A 1 0.96 -5.28 43.23
CA MET A 1 0.37 -5.56 41.90
C MET A 1 0.44 -4.33 40.99
N TYR A 2 -0.20 -3.20 41.32
CA TYR A 2 -0.17 -1.99 40.46
C TYR A 2 1.24 -1.44 40.15
N GLN A 3 2.18 -1.47 41.10
CA GLN A 3 3.55 -0.99 40.84
C GLN A 3 4.26 -1.85 39.78
N ALA A 4 4.21 -3.17 39.93
CA ALA A 4 4.77 -4.10 38.95
C ALA A 4 4.08 -3.96 37.57
N THR A 5 2.78 -3.69 37.54
CA THR A 5 2.08 -3.36 36.28
C THR A 5 2.68 -2.12 35.62
N LEU A 6 2.90 -1.03 36.36
CA LEU A 6 3.49 0.18 35.79
C LEU A 6 4.91 -0.08 35.28
N ASP A 7 5.73 -0.77 36.07
CA ASP A 7 7.12 -1.05 35.70
C ASP A 7 7.22 -1.86 34.39
N VAL A 8 6.32 -2.83 34.20
CA VAL A 8 6.26 -3.64 32.97
C VAL A 8 5.66 -2.85 31.81
N MET A 9 4.58 -2.10 32.02
CA MET A 9 3.80 -1.47 30.93
C MET A 9 4.42 -0.17 30.41
N LYS A 10 5.13 0.58 31.27
CA LYS A 10 5.73 1.88 30.92
C LYS A 10 6.54 1.88 29.61
N PRO A 11 7.47 0.93 29.34
CA PRO A 11 8.20 0.90 28.06
C PRO A 11 7.29 0.62 26.85
N HIS A 12 6.18 -0.11 27.03
CA HIS A 12 5.21 -0.34 25.95
C HIS A 12 4.34 0.88 25.69
N ILE A 13 3.93 1.60 26.73
CA ILE A 13 3.22 2.88 26.59
C ILE A 13 4.10 3.93 25.91
N GLN A 14 5.41 3.94 26.20
CA GLN A 14 6.34 4.84 25.50
C GLN A 14 6.34 4.58 23.99
N LYS A 15 6.37 3.31 23.56
CA LYS A 15 6.25 2.97 22.13
C LYS A 15 4.93 3.46 21.50
N LEU A 16 3.83 3.48 22.26
CA LEU A 16 2.56 4.02 21.78
C LEU A 16 2.59 5.55 21.65
N LYS A 17 3.26 6.24 22.56
CA LYS A 17 3.51 7.69 22.44
C LYS A 17 4.40 7.98 21.24
N ASP A 18 5.48 7.24 21.06
CA ASP A 18 6.39 7.39 19.92
C ASP A 18 5.64 7.14 18.60
N PHE A 19 4.74 6.15 18.57
CA PHE A 19 3.88 5.90 17.40
C PHE A 19 2.89 7.05 17.14
N MET A 20 2.30 7.63 18.20
CA MET A 20 1.45 8.81 18.10
C MET A 20 2.23 9.98 17.47
N TYR A 21 3.41 10.29 17.98
CA TYR A 21 4.24 11.37 17.42
C TYR A 21 4.73 11.08 16.01
N PHE A 22 5.11 9.84 15.73
CA PHE A 22 5.56 9.42 14.41
C PHE A 22 4.48 9.65 13.36
N HIS A 23 3.23 9.25 13.60
CA HIS A 23 2.19 9.40 12.58
C HIS A 23 1.89 10.88 12.29
N GLU A 24 1.92 11.75 13.30
CA GLU A 24 1.70 13.19 13.10
C GLU A 24 2.83 13.79 12.28
N SER A 25 4.08 13.54 12.69
CA SER A 25 5.25 14.02 11.97
C SER A 25 5.30 13.49 10.53
N ALA A 26 4.96 12.21 10.32
CA ALA A 26 4.96 11.60 8.99
C ALA A 26 3.89 12.21 8.09
N ILE A 27 2.67 12.43 8.58
CA ILE A 27 1.59 13.09 7.82
C ILE A 27 2.01 14.53 7.46
N THR A 28 2.49 15.30 8.43
CA THR A 28 2.93 16.68 8.18
C THR A 28 4.05 16.76 7.15
N THR A 29 5.03 15.86 7.24
CA THR A 29 6.15 15.79 6.28
C THR A 29 5.64 15.42 4.89
N PHE A 30 4.76 14.41 4.79
CA PHE A 30 4.19 13.98 3.52
C PHE A 30 3.35 15.10 2.86
N CYS A 31 2.45 15.74 3.62
CA CYS A 31 1.66 16.87 3.14
C CYS A 31 2.55 18.04 2.71
N SER A 32 3.62 18.34 3.45
CA SER A 32 4.58 19.37 3.05
C SER A 32 5.24 19.03 1.71
N GLU A 33 5.59 17.77 1.48
CA GLU A 33 6.20 17.35 0.21
C GLU A 33 5.22 17.46 -0.96
N ILE A 34 3.97 17.00 -0.79
CA ILE A 34 2.92 17.19 -1.80
C ILE A 34 2.72 18.68 -2.09
N LYS A 35 2.67 19.55 -1.06
CA LYS A 35 2.53 21.00 -1.23
C LYS A 35 3.68 21.61 -2.05
N LYS A 36 4.91 21.12 -1.91
CA LYS A 36 6.05 21.58 -2.73
C LYS A 36 5.89 21.17 -4.19
N LEU A 37 5.36 19.96 -4.46
CA LEU A 37 5.12 19.46 -5.82
C LEU A 37 3.96 20.18 -6.50
N CYS A 38 2.98 20.66 -5.73
CA CYS A 38 1.86 21.45 -6.24
C CYS A 38 2.22 22.91 -6.61
N HIS A 39 3.41 23.40 -6.24
CA HIS A 39 3.79 24.80 -6.48
C HIS A 39 3.77 25.13 -7.98
N PRO A 40 3.15 26.25 -8.42
CA PRO A 40 2.91 26.54 -9.84
C PRO A 40 4.18 26.60 -10.70
N GLU A 41 5.32 26.97 -10.10
CA GLU A 41 6.62 26.93 -10.78
C GLU A 41 7.14 25.51 -10.97
N ARG A 42 6.91 24.62 -9.99
CA ARG A 42 7.33 23.21 -10.01
C ARG A 42 6.35 22.28 -10.72
N LYS A 43 5.10 22.71 -10.92
CA LYS A 43 4.08 21.96 -11.67
C LYS A 43 4.48 21.72 -13.13
N LYS A 44 5.41 22.52 -13.66
CA LYS A 44 6.02 22.36 -15.00
C LYS A 44 7.28 21.51 -14.99
N ASP A 45 7.83 21.24 -13.81
CA ASP A 45 9.05 20.44 -13.67
C ASP A 45 8.71 18.95 -13.73
N PHE A 46 9.63 18.20 -14.32
CA PHE A 46 9.51 16.75 -14.41
C PHE A 46 9.64 16.11 -13.02
N ILE A 47 8.60 15.40 -12.57
CA ILE A 47 8.66 14.55 -11.38
C ILE A 47 9.11 13.16 -11.80
N SER A 48 10.17 12.64 -11.19
CA SER A 48 10.68 11.31 -11.53
C SER A 48 9.71 10.21 -11.11
N GLU A 49 9.62 9.15 -11.92
CA GLU A 49 8.78 7.99 -11.63
C GLU A 49 9.13 7.32 -10.29
N THR A 50 10.42 7.28 -9.95
CA THR A 50 10.90 6.76 -8.66
C THR A 50 10.38 7.56 -7.49
N HIS A 51 10.27 8.89 -7.64
CA HIS A 51 9.72 9.77 -6.60
C HIS A 51 8.22 9.54 -6.43
N LEU A 52 7.45 9.44 -7.53
CA LEU A 52 6.02 9.09 -7.47
C LEU A 52 5.78 7.72 -6.81
N LEU A 53 6.63 6.72 -7.12
CA LEU A 53 6.56 5.42 -6.47
C LEU A 53 6.89 5.50 -4.96
N ALA A 54 7.86 6.33 -4.57
CA ALA A 54 8.19 6.55 -3.17
C ALA A 54 7.02 7.20 -2.41
N LEU A 55 6.36 8.19 -3.00
CA LEU A 55 5.14 8.79 -2.45
C LEU A 55 4.02 7.75 -2.33
N GLY A 56 3.83 6.91 -3.34
CA GLY A 56 2.90 5.77 -3.28
C GLY A 56 3.22 4.81 -2.11
N LYS A 57 4.50 4.48 -1.89
CA LYS A 57 4.93 3.66 -0.74
C LYS A 57 4.58 4.31 0.59
N CYS A 58 4.74 5.63 0.72
CA CYS A 58 4.31 6.38 1.91
C CYS A 58 2.79 6.33 2.10
N ILE A 59 2.00 6.48 1.03
CA ILE A 59 0.54 6.34 1.06
C ILE A 59 0.15 4.94 1.58
N ASN A 60 0.76 3.88 1.05
CA ASN A 60 0.53 2.53 1.52
C ASN A 60 0.96 2.32 2.98
N MET A 61 2.04 2.96 3.44
CA MET A 61 2.45 2.93 4.85
C MET A 61 1.34 3.47 5.76
N PHE A 62 0.72 4.60 5.41
CA PHE A 62 -0.40 5.14 6.19
C PHE A 62 -1.62 4.20 6.22
N ALA A 63 -1.94 3.55 5.10
CA ALA A 63 -3.00 2.54 5.06
C ALA A 63 -2.74 1.40 6.04
N VAL A 64 -1.52 0.84 6.00
CA VAL A 64 -1.11 -0.28 6.87
C VAL A 64 -1.15 0.13 8.35
N LEU A 65 -0.59 1.28 8.71
CA LEU A 65 -0.58 1.77 10.09
C LEU A 65 -2.00 2.06 10.60
N GLY A 66 -2.85 2.66 9.77
CA GLY A 66 -4.25 2.93 10.08
C GLY A 66 -5.02 1.65 10.38
N SER A 67 -4.96 0.68 9.48
CA SER A 67 -5.67 -0.60 9.66
C SER A 67 -5.14 -1.41 10.84
N LEU A 68 -3.82 -1.46 11.05
CA LEU A 68 -3.23 -2.15 12.20
C LEU A 68 -3.68 -1.53 13.53
N LYS A 69 -3.68 -0.19 13.62
CA LYS A 69 -4.16 0.54 14.80
C LYS A 69 -5.63 0.26 15.08
N ASN A 70 -6.47 0.24 14.04
CA ASN A 70 -7.90 -0.01 14.19
C ASN A 70 -8.21 -1.44 14.65
N MET A 71 -7.49 -2.45 14.16
CA MET A 71 -7.74 -3.85 14.52
C MET A 71 -7.23 -4.23 15.92
N LYS A 72 -6.24 -3.50 16.46
CA LYS A 72 -5.58 -3.85 17.73
C LYS A 72 -6.28 -3.23 18.94
N ALA A 73 -7.45 -3.76 19.28
CA ALA A 73 -8.21 -3.35 20.48
C ALA A 73 -7.41 -3.51 21.80
N CYS A 74 -6.43 -4.42 21.83
CA CYS A 74 -5.53 -4.59 22.97
C CYS A 74 -4.77 -3.30 23.33
N LEU A 75 -4.42 -2.45 22.36
CA LEU A 75 -3.70 -1.20 22.63
C LEU A 75 -4.53 -0.25 23.52
N ASN A 76 -5.84 -0.18 23.25
CA ASN A 76 -6.78 0.63 24.03
C ASN A 76 -6.94 0.07 25.44
N ASN A 77 -7.08 -1.26 25.55
CA ASN A 77 -7.27 -1.95 26.82
C ASN A 77 -6.04 -1.84 27.72
N ASP A 78 -4.85 -2.05 27.15
CA ASP A 78 -3.56 -1.97 27.82
C ASP A 78 -3.30 -0.57 28.37
N PHE A 79 -3.54 0.46 27.55
CA PHE A 79 -3.39 1.84 27.99
C PHE A 79 -4.43 2.25 29.04
N ALA A 80 -5.69 1.82 28.89
CA ALA A 80 -6.72 2.07 29.89
C ALA A 80 -6.43 1.38 31.24
N PHE A 81 -5.80 0.20 31.21
CA PHE A 81 -5.32 -0.47 32.42
C PHE A 81 -4.15 0.26 33.06
N TYR A 82 -3.16 0.68 32.26
CA TYR A 82 -2.03 1.49 32.70
C TYR A 82 -2.50 2.79 33.40
N LYS A 83 -3.41 3.55 32.78
CA LYS A 83 -3.92 4.82 33.31
C LYS A 83 -4.64 4.63 34.66
N ARG A 84 -5.40 3.54 34.82
CA ARG A 84 -6.06 3.19 36.09
C ARG A 84 -5.04 2.87 37.19
N ALA A 85 -3.99 2.10 36.87
CA ALA A 85 -2.92 1.79 37.81
C ALA A 85 -2.13 3.04 38.24
N GLU A 86 -1.83 3.93 37.28
CA GLU A 86 -1.11 5.20 37.52
C GLU A 86 -1.90 6.13 38.42
N THR A 87 -3.22 6.26 38.18
CA THR A 87 -4.12 7.09 38.99
C THR A 87 -4.25 6.56 40.42
N PHE A 88 -4.34 5.23 40.58
CA PHE A 88 -4.47 4.59 41.89
C PHE A 88 -3.25 4.80 42.79
N LEU A 89 -2.05 4.76 42.20
CA LEU A 89 -0.80 4.95 42.93
C LEU A 89 -0.47 6.41 43.24
N LYS A 90 -1.38 7.35 42.91
CA LYS A 90 -1.19 8.80 43.09
C LYS A 90 0.15 9.31 42.55
N GLN A 91 0.75 8.61 41.58
CA GLN A 91 1.80 9.14 40.73
C GLN A 91 1.17 10.05 39.69
N THR A 92 0.28 10.94 40.12
CA THR A 92 -0.09 12.09 39.31
C THR A 92 1.13 12.99 39.34
N THR A 93 2.00 12.85 38.34
CA THR A 93 2.86 13.95 37.96
C THR A 93 1.97 15.18 37.84
N ASN A 94 2.14 16.17 38.72
CA ASN A 94 1.50 17.50 38.65
C ASN A 94 1.97 18.29 37.41
N ASP A 95 2.54 17.61 36.42
CA ASP A 95 3.00 18.16 35.17
C ASP A 95 1.82 18.20 34.19
N ALA A 96 1.33 19.41 33.92
CA ALA A 96 0.26 19.66 32.97
C ALA A 96 0.58 19.08 31.57
N ARG A 97 1.86 19.00 31.18
CA ARG A 97 2.27 18.44 29.89
C ARG A 97 2.05 16.93 29.82
N ALA A 98 2.44 16.21 30.86
CA ALA A 98 2.24 14.76 30.94
C ALA A 98 0.74 14.38 30.93
N LEU A 99 -0.09 15.19 31.59
CA LEU A 99 -1.54 15.01 31.59
C LEU A 99 -2.13 15.24 30.19
N GLN A 100 -1.71 16.29 29.50
CA GLN A 100 -2.16 16.59 28.14
C GLN A 100 -1.73 15.49 27.15
N GLU A 101 -0.50 15.02 27.24
CA GLU A 101 0.01 13.92 26.40
C GLU A 101 -0.79 12.63 26.61
N SER A 102 -1.08 12.27 27.88
CA SER A 102 -1.92 11.13 28.22
C SER A 102 -3.34 11.24 27.65
N GLN A 103 -3.90 12.46 27.65
CA GLN A 103 -5.20 12.74 27.04
C GLN A 103 -5.16 12.62 25.51
N ASN A 104 -4.13 13.15 24.86
CA ASN A 104 -3.93 13.03 23.42
C ASN A 104 -3.81 11.56 23.00
N LEU A 105 -3.05 10.76 23.75
CA LEU A 105 -2.91 9.33 23.49
C LEU A 105 -4.24 8.58 23.67
N THR A 106 -5.03 8.95 24.69
CA THR A 106 -6.38 8.41 24.88
C THR A 106 -7.24 8.67 23.64
N MET A 107 -7.23 9.90 23.12
CA MET A 107 -8.02 10.29 21.96
C MET A 107 -7.55 9.60 20.68
N PHE A 108 -6.22 9.49 20.49
CA PHE A 108 -5.62 8.79 19.36
C PHE A 108 -6.03 7.32 19.31
N LEU A 109 -5.91 6.63 20.44
CA LEU A 109 -6.26 5.22 20.56
C LEU A 109 -7.77 4.96 20.38
N ALA A 110 -8.62 5.82 20.96
CA ALA A 110 -10.07 5.68 20.88
C ALA A 110 -10.66 6.00 19.49
N THR A 111 -10.05 6.92 18.73
CA THR A 111 -10.61 7.38 17.46
C THR A 111 -10.29 6.40 16.34
N HIS A 112 -11.33 5.82 15.72
CA HIS A 112 -11.18 4.96 14.55
C HIS A 112 -10.75 5.77 13.32
N ASP A 113 -9.91 5.20 12.46
CA ASP A 113 -9.43 5.83 11.22
C ASP A 113 -8.71 7.17 11.40
N ILE A 114 -8.22 7.51 12.60
CA ILE A 114 -7.61 8.83 12.86
C ILE A 114 -6.44 9.15 11.91
N ILE A 115 -5.62 8.16 11.55
CA ILE A 115 -4.51 8.34 10.61
C ILE A 115 -5.03 8.70 9.22
N THR A 116 -6.00 7.93 8.72
CA THR A 116 -6.64 8.14 7.41
C THR A 116 -7.34 9.50 7.34
N THR A 117 -8.13 9.84 8.36
CA THR A 117 -8.88 11.10 8.42
C THR A 117 -7.96 12.30 8.50
N LYS A 118 -6.89 12.25 9.33
CA LYS A 118 -5.89 13.33 9.41
C LYS A 118 -5.14 13.49 8.07
N LEU A 119 -4.74 12.39 7.44
CA LEU A 119 -4.07 12.43 6.13
C LEU A 119 -4.98 13.06 5.06
N LYS A 120 -6.24 12.62 4.97
CA LYS A 120 -7.21 13.13 4.01
C LYS A 120 -7.46 14.63 4.21
N ALA A 121 -7.70 15.07 5.45
CA ALA A 121 -7.88 16.49 5.77
C ALA A 121 -6.64 17.32 5.40
N GLY A 122 -5.44 16.82 5.68
CA GLY A 122 -4.19 17.51 5.33
C GLY A 122 -3.93 17.59 3.82
N LEU A 123 -4.44 16.65 3.02
CA LEU A 123 -4.34 16.69 1.56
C LEU A 123 -5.42 17.58 0.92
N GLU A 124 -6.64 17.61 1.49
CA GLU A 124 -7.72 18.49 1.03
C GLU A 124 -7.41 19.98 1.23
N ASP A 125 -6.60 20.33 2.25
CA ASP A 125 -6.14 21.71 2.52
C ASP A 125 -5.15 22.23 1.46
N ILE A 126 -4.50 21.34 0.71
CA ILE A 126 -3.49 21.70 -0.29
C ILE A 126 -4.16 21.88 -1.65
N GLU A 127 -4.09 23.09 -2.20
CA GLU A 127 -4.52 23.37 -3.58
C GLU A 127 -3.68 22.59 -4.60
N GLY A 128 -4.35 21.91 -5.53
CA GLY A 128 -3.69 21.13 -6.59
C GLY A 128 -3.15 19.76 -6.17
N SER A 129 -3.43 19.32 -4.94
CA SER A 129 -3.05 17.97 -4.46
C SER A 129 -3.68 16.86 -5.31
N ASP A 130 -4.86 17.12 -5.88
CA ASP A 130 -5.59 16.21 -6.75
C ASP A 130 -4.81 15.81 -8.00
N GLU A 131 -4.06 16.74 -8.58
CA GLU A 131 -3.23 16.48 -9.77
C GLU A 131 -2.06 15.53 -9.43
N VAL A 132 -1.36 15.77 -8.32
CA VAL A 132 -0.23 14.93 -7.88
C VAL A 132 -0.71 13.52 -7.50
N LEU A 133 -1.84 13.42 -6.79
CA LEU A 133 -2.44 12.13 -6.46
C LEU A 133 -2.91 11.37 -7.72
N ALA A 134 -3.45 12.07 -8.72
CA ALA A 134 -3.79 11.47 -10.01
C ALA A 134 -2.55 10.96 -10.74
N ASP A 135 -1.44 11.70 -10.73
CA ASP A 135 -0.18 11.28 -11.33
C ASP A 135 0.40 10.04 -10.62
N ILE A 136 0.30 9.95 -9.28
CA ILE A 136 0.66 8.73 -8.52
C ILE A 136 -0.18 7.53 -8.95
N ILE A 137 -1.51 7.71 -9.09
CA ILE A 137 -2.41 6.64 -9.55
C ILE A 137 -2.04 6.20 -10.97
N GLN A 138 -1.79 7.16 -11.86
CA GLN A 138 -1.44 6.88 -13.25
C GLN A 138 -0.11 6.13 -13.35
N GLN A 139 0.90 6.55 -12.57
CA GLN A 139 2.19 5.85 -12.50
C GLN A 139 2.03 4.42 -11.97
N ALA A 140 1.24 4.23 -10.90
CA ALA A 140 0.98 2.91 -10.36
C ALA A 140 0.22 2.00 -11.36
N CYS A 141 -0.73 2.57 -12.11
CA CYS A 141 -1.43 1.87 -13.19
C CYS A 141 -0.47 1.47 -14.31
N TYR A 142 0.43 2.38 -14.72
CA TYR A 142 1.44 2.14 -15.73
C TYR A 142 2.39 1.01 -15.31
N PHE A 143 2.91 1.05 -14.08
CA PHE A 143 3.75 -0.01 -13.53
C PHE A 143 3.01 -1.35 -13.44
N PHE A 144 1.72 -1.34 -13.12
CA PHE A 144 0.95 -2.58 -13.06
C PHE A 144 0.70 -3.19 -14.46
N GLU A 145 0.31 -2.36 -15.42
CA GLU A 145 -0.04 -2.75 -16.79
C GLU A 145 1.16 -3.30 -17.57
N PHE A 146 2.29 -2.60 -17.51
CA PHE A 146 3.55 -3.01 -18.16
C PHE A 146 4.36 -3.98 -17.30
N LYS A 147 3.75 -4.50 -16.23
CA LYS A 147 4.34 -5.47 -15.34
C LYS A 147 5.67 -5.01 -14.72
N MET A 148 5.90 -3.73 -14.46
CA MET A 148 7.15 -3.22 -13.87
C MET A 148 7.25 -3.46 -12.36
N TYR A 149 7.34 -4.72 -11.96
CA TYR A 149 7.51 -5.19 -10.59
C TYR A 149 8.12 -6.59 -10.63
N VAL A 150 8.96 -7.01 -9.67
CA VAL A 150 9.54 -8.36 -9.71
C VAL A 150 8.90 -9.25 -8.66
N LEU A 151 8.66 -8.71 -7.47
CA LEU A 151 8.18 -9.49 -6.34
C LEU A 151 6.65 -9.38 -6.19
N PRO A 152 5.95 -10.41 -5.71
CA PRO A 152 4.51 -10.35 -5.44
C PRO A 152 4.13 -9.19 -4.51
N LYS A 153 4.99 -8.88 -3.53
CA LYS A 153 4.78 -7.73 -2.63
C LYS A 153 4.73 -6.39 -3.37
N GLU A 154 5.48 -6.25 -4.47
CA GLU A 154 5.53 -5.03 -5.30
C GLU A 154 4.28 -4.96 -6.18
N LYS A 155 3.88 -6.09 -6.78
CA LYS A 155 2.59 -6.22 -7.50
C LYS A 155 1.42 -5.77 -6.64
N HIS A 156 1.32 -6.31 -5.42
CA HIS A 156 0.25 -6.01 -4.48
C HIS A 156 0.33 -4.56 -3.97
N LEU A 157 1.54 -4.03 -3.77
CA LEU A 157 1.74 -2.64 -3.38
C LEU A 157 1.11 -1.69 -4.41
N LEU A 158 1.33 -1.90 -5.71
CA LEU A 158 0.78 -1.02 -6.76
C LEU A 158 -0.76 -0.94 -6.68
N LEU A 159 -1.43 -2.08 -6.50
CA LEU A 159 -2.89 -2.13 -6.37
C LEU A 159 -3.40 -1.45 -5.10
N LYS A 160 -2.70 -1.63 -3.96
CA LYS A 160 -3.03 -0.93 -2.71
C LYS A 160 -2.85 0.58 -2.84
N VAL A 161 -1.79 1.02 -3.51
CA VAL A 161 -1.56 2.45 -3.80
C VAL A 161 -2.67 3.00 -4.67
N ILE A 162 -3.07 2.31 -5.74
CA ILE A 162 -4.18 2.75 -6.60
C ILE A 162 -5.46 2.91 -5.77
N GLY A 163 -5.85 1.89 -5.01
CA GLY A 163 -7.09 1.90 -4.23
C GLY A 163 -7.11 2.98 -3.14
N PHE A 164 -6.09 3.03 -2.30
CA PHE A 164 -6.06 3.98 -1.20
C PHE A 164 -5.88 5.42 -1.68
N THR A 165 -5.09 5.66 -2.74
CA THR A 165 -4.94 7.01 -3.32
C THR A 165 -6.25 7.49 -3.95
N LEU A 166 -7.02 6.61 -4.61
CA LEU A 166 -8.36 6.94 -5.11
C LEU A 166 -9.29 7.41 -3.99
N PHE A 167 -9.27 6.71 -2.85
CA PHE A 167 -10.05 7.08 -1.68
C PHE A 167 -9.62 8.42 -1.06
N LEU A 168 -8.32 8.72 -1.05
CA LEU A 168 -7.80 10.00 -0.58
C LEU A 168 -8.13 11.15 -1.52
N LEU A 169 -8.09 10.89 -2.83
CA LEU A 169 -8.39 11.84 -3.89
C LEU A 169 -9.87 12.23 -3.94
N ASP A 170 -10.78 11.28 -3.73
CA ASP A 170 -12.22 11.57 -3.77
C ASP A 170 -12.67 12.26 -2.48
N GLY A 171 -12.93 13.56 -2.56
CA GLY A 171 -13.17 14.42 -1.40
C GLY A 171 -13.95 15.68 -1.75
N LYS A 172 -13.93 16.69 -0.90
CA LYS A 172 -14.73 17.91 -1.15
C LYS A 172 -14.29 18.67 -2.41
N ASN A 173 -12.99 18.68 -2.66
CA ASN A 173 -12.37 19.50 -3.71
C ASN A 173 -12.18 18.75 -5.03
N ALA A 174 -12.14 17.42 -4.99
CA ALA A 174 -11.89 16.57 -6.15
C ALA A 174 -12.88 15.41 -6.23
N ASN A 175 -13.26 15.08 -7.45
CA ASN A 175 -14.25 14.04 -7.73
C ASN A 175 -13.68 13.08 -8.77
N VAL A 176 -13.54 11.81 -8.39
CA VAL A 176 -12.92 10.77 -9.23
C VAL A 176 -13.69 10.60 -10.56
N ASN A 177 -15.01 10.69 -10.54
CA ASN A 177 -15.83 10.57 -11.75
C ASN A 177 -15.61 11.72 -12.74
N LYS A 178 -15.34 12.94 -12.25
CA LYS A 178 -15.00 14.08 -13.10
C LYS A 178 -13.58 13.97 -13.66
N LEU A 179 -12.64 13.44 -12.88
CA LEU A 179 -11.26 13.21 -13.33
C LEU A 179 -11.18 12.13 -14.41
N ASP A 180 -12.06 11.13 -14.36
CA ASP A 180 -12.23 10.13 -15.42
C ASP A 180 -12.74 10.76 -16.73
N GLN A 181 -13.75 11.65 -16.66
CA GLN A 181 -14.23 12.40 -17.82
C GLN A 181 -13.13 13.28 -18.44
N LYS A 182 -12.26 13.87 -17.61
CA LYS A 182 -11.08 14.63 -18.04
C LYS A 182 -9.91 13.75 -18.50
N ARG A 183 -10.05 12.42 -18.47
CA ARG A 183 -9.02 11.43 -18.80
C ARG A 183 -7.73 11.54 -17.96
N ARG A 184 -7.80 12.14 -16.77
CA ARG A 184 -6.67 12.15 -15.81
C ARG A 184 -6.53 10.79 -15.13
N ILE A 185 -7.64 10.11 -14.91
CA ILE A 185 -7.70 8.74 -14.39
C ILE A 185 -8.53 7.90 -15.36
N ASN A 186 -8.31 6.58 -15.38
CA ASN A 186 -9.09 5.64 -16.19
C ASN A 186 -9.75 4.60 -15.28
N ILE A 187 -11.02 4.84 -14.91
CA ILE A 187 -11.78 3.96 -14.01
C ILE A 187 -11.90 2.56 -14.60
N ASN A 188 -12.18 2.44 -15.90
CA ASN A 188 -12.34 1.14 -16.58
C ASN A 188 -11.07 0.28 -16.50
N LYS A 189 -9.89 0.90 -16.57
CA LYS A 189 -8.61 0.21 -16.42
C LYS A 189 -8.42 -0.29 -14.97
N ILE A 190 -8.71 0.56 -13.99
CA ILE A 190 -8.59 0.22 -12.58
C ILE A 190 -9.59 -0.87 -12.18
N ASP A 191 -10.84 -0.79 -12.66
CA ASP A 191 -11.87 -1.80 -12.46
C ASP A 191 -11.40 -3.18 -12.95
N LYS A 192 -10.77 -3.26 -14.13
CA LYS A 192 -10.18 -4.50 -14.64
C LYS A 192 -9.06 -5.04 -13.73
N PHE A 193 -8.19 -4.18 -13.22
CA PHE A 193 -7.13 -4.60 -12.30
C PHE A 193 -7.70 -5.15 -10.99
N PHE A 194 -8.73 -4.50 -10.45
CA PHE A 194 -9.38 -4.94 -9.22
C PHE A 194 -10.19 -6.23 -9.43
N LYS A 195 -10.74 -6.47 -10.63
CA LYS A 195 -11.30 -7.79 -10.97
C LYS A 195 -10.23 -8.87 -11.08
N GLN A 196 -9.08 -8.52 -11.66
CA GLN A 196 -8.01 -9.49 -11.83
C GLN A 196 -7.45 -9.95 -10.49
N LEU A 197 -7.36 -9.06 -9.48
CA LEU A 197 -6.89 -9.42 -8.14
C LEU A 197 -7.67 -8.62 -7.08
N PRO A 198 -8.86 -9.08 -6.67
CA PRO A 198 -9.77 -8.30 -5.81
C PRO A 198 -9.29 -8.16 -4.38
N VAL A 199 -8.56 -9.15 -3.88
CA VAL A 199 -8.07 -9.21 -2.50
C VAL A 199 -6.56 -9.34 -2.52
N VAL A 200 -5.89 -8.49 -1.74
CA VAL A 200 -4.43 -8.51 -1.59
C VAL A 200 -4.03 -8.47 -0.11
N PRO A 201 -2.86 -9.04 0.25
CA PRO A 201 -2.33 -8.92 1.60
C PRO A 201 -2.02 -7.47 1.95
N LEU A 202 -2.56 -6.99 3.07
CA LEU A 202 -2.26 -5.67 3.63
C LEU A 202 -1.02 -5.75 4.51
N TYR A 203 -1.08 -6.55 5.58
CA TYR A 203 0.03 -6.80 6.51
C TYR A 203 -0.19 -8.10 7.29
N GLY A 204 0.79 -9.01 7.29
CA GLY A 204 0.63 -10.32 7.94
C GLY A 204 -0.55 -11.11 7.35
N ASP A 205 -1.46 -11.55 8.22
CA ASP A 205 -2.73 -12.22 7.91
C ASP A 205 -3.85 -11.25 7.52
N MET A 206 -3.67 -9.93 7.73
CA MET A 206 -4.66 -8.95 7.32
C MET A 206 -4.70 -8.81 5.80
N GLN A 207 -5.88 -9.02 5.25
CA GLN A 207 -6.17 -8.84 3.84
C GLN A 207 -7.01 -7.58 3.63
N ILE A 208 -6.93 -7.00 2.44
CA ILE A 208 -7.79 -5.88 2.04
C ILE A 208 -8.46 -6.19 0.71
N SER A 209 -9.77 -5.98 0.67
CA SER A 209 -10.53 -5.97 -0.56
C SER A 209 -10.36 -4.60 -1.23
N LEU A 210 -9.82 -4.58 -2.45
CA LEU A 210 -9.48 -3.34 -3.14
C LEU A 210 -10.72 -2.50 -3.45
N ILE A 211 -11.87 -3.16 -3.70
CA ILE A 211 -13.14 -2.48 -3.95
C ILE A 211 -13.68 -1.79 -2.70
N SER A 212 -13.26 -2.18 -1.49
CA SER A 212 -13.64 -1.48 -0.25
C SER A 212 -13.15 -0.04 -0.24
N TYR A 213 -11.98 0.27 -0.82
CA TYR A 213 -11.52 1.66 -0.93
C TYR A 213 -12.47 2.50 -1.79
N VAL A 214 -12.94 1.94 -2.89
CA VAL A 214 -13.84 2.60 -3.84
C VAL A 214 -15.24 2.76 -3.26
N LYS A 215 -15.77 1.73 -2.58
CA LYS A 215 -17.09 1.80 -1.90
C LYS A 215 -17.13 2.87 -0.80
N ASN A 216 -15.99 3.16 -0.18
CA ASN A 216 -15.86 4.19 0.86
C ASN A 216 -15.65 5.60 0.29
N CYS A 217 -15.52 5.77 -1.03
CA CYS A 217 -15.40 7.09 -1.66
C CYS A 217 -16.71 7.90 -1.53
N PRO A 218 -16.65 9.20 -1.19
CA PRO A 218 -17.84 10.06 -1.07
C PRO A 218 -18.73 10.12 -2.33
N HIS A 219 -18.13 10.04 -3.52
CA HIS A 219 -18.82 10.11 -4.81
C HIS A 219 -18.86 8.75 -5.52
N PHE A 220 -18.91 7.66 -4.75
CA PHE A 220 -19.02 6.32 -5.32
C PHE A 220 -20.27 6.18 -6.22
N ASP A 221 -20.05 5.63 -7.42
CA ASP A 221 -21.10 5.34 -8.40
C ASP A 221 -20.99 3.88 -8.84
N ALA A 222 -21.87 3.02 -8.34
CA ALA A 222 -21.85 1.59 -8.61
C ALA A 222 -21.97 1.25 -10.11
N SER A 223 -22.59 2.10 -10.92
CA SER A 223 -22.77 1.86 -12.36
C SER A 223 -21.44 1.83 -13.13
N LYS A 224 -20.41 2.50 -12.61
CA LYS A 224 -19.08 2.59 -13.22
C LYS A 224 -18.12 1.50 -12.77
N TRP A 225 -18.44 0.80 -11.68
CA TRP A 225 -17.56 -0.17 -11.04
C TRP A 225 -18.20 -1.56 -11.11
N SER A 226 -17.93 -2.25 -12.21
CA SER A 226 -18.48 -3.60 -12.39
C SER A 226 -17.85 -4.65 -11.46
N CYS A 227 -16.73 -4.36 -10.80
CA CYS A 227 -16.24 -5.14 -9.67
C CYS A 227 -17.01 -4.89 -8.36
N ALA A 228 -17.86 -3.87 -8.29
CA ALA A 228 -18.72 -3.58 -7.14
C ALA A 228 -20.13 -4.20 -7.25
N SER A 229 -20.48 -4.85 -8.37
CA SER A 229 -21.81 -5.41 -8.56
C SER A 229 -22.11 -6.55 -7.58
N GLU A 230 -23.39 -6.76 -7.28
CA GLU A 230 -23.82 -7.92 -6.50
C GLU A 230 -23.31 -9.23 -7.16
N ASN A 231 -22.78 -10.14 -6.33
CA ASN A 231 -22.12 -11.41 -6.73
C ASN A 231 -20.80 -11.27 -7.50
N ALA A 232 -20.20 -10.07 -7.62
CA ALA A 232 -18.90 -9.91 -8.26
C ALA A 232 -17.80 -10.66 -7.49
N GLU A 233 -17.76 -10.53 -6.16
CA GLU A 233 -16.74 -11.18 -5.31
C GLU A 233 -16.79 -12.71 -5.42
N GLU A 234 -17.99 -13.30 -5.50
CA GLU A 234 -18.19 -14.74 -5.65
C GLU A 234 -17.78 -15.24 -7.05
N LYS A 235 -18.19 -14.52 -8.11
CA LYS A 235 -17.81 -14.85 -9.50
C LYS A 235 -16.30 -14.68 -9.75
N ILE A 236 -15.71 -13.61 -9.24
CA ILE A 236 -14.27 -13.36 -9.35
C ILE A 236 -13.50 -14.41 -8.57
N GLY A 237 -13.96 -14.76 -7.36
CA GLY A 237 -13.39 -15.85 -6.57
C GLY A 237 -13.40 -17.18 -7.32
N MET A 238 -14.55 -17.60 -7.88
CA MET A 238 -14.65 -18.85 -8.63
C MET A 238 -13.70 -18.92 -9.85
N MET A 239 -13.50 -17.81 -10.56
CA MET A 239 -12.56 -17.76 -11.70
C MET A 239 -11.09 -17.69 -11.27
N GLN A 240 -10.76 -16.94 -10.21
CA GLN A 240 -9.38 -16.78 -9.76
C GLN A 240 -8.81 -18.02 -9.08
N TYR A 241 -9.63 -18.72 -8.29
CA TYR A 241 -9.21 -19.83 -7.43
C TYR A 241 -9.44 -21.21 -8.04
N ASN A 242 -9.78 -21.29 -9.34
CA ASN A 242 -9.80 -22.55 -10.07
C ASN A 242 -8.36 -23.09 -10.26
N LEU A 243 -7.84 -23.72 -9.20
CA LEU A 243 -6.50 -24.30 -9.14
C LEU A 243 -6.29 -25.36 -10.23
N THR A 244 -7.28 -26.21 -10.46
CA THR A 244 -7.22 -27.25 -11.50
C THR A 244 -7.08 -26.65 -12.89
N GLY A 245 -7.71 -25.51 -13.18
CA GLY A 245 -7.53 -24.81 -14.46
C GLY A 245 -6.17 -24.11 -14.62
N LYS A 246 -5.44 -23.86 -13.53
CA LYS A 246 -4.13 -23.18 -13.56
C LYS A 246 -2.94 -24.13 -13.44
N ILE A 247 -3.14 -25.31 -12.85
CA ILE A 247 -2.04 -26.23 -12.52
C ILE A 247 -1.31 -26.71 -13.78
N ASP A 248 -2.04 -26.97 -14.86
CA ASP A 248 -1.47 -27.43 -16.13
C ASP A 248 -0.58 -26.34 -16.75
N SER A 249 -1.05 -25.09 -16.76
CA SER A 249 -0.25 -23.95 -17.23
C SER A 249 1.01 -23.75 -16.39
N ILE A 250 0.90 -23.84 -15.06
CA ILE A 250 2.06 -23.71 -14.15
C ILE A 250 3.05 -24.85 -14.40
N HIS A 251 2.57 -26.08 -14.57
CA HIS A 251 3.39 -27.24 -14.83
C HIS A 251 4.13 -27.11 -16.18
N ASP A 252 3.43 -26.73 -17.25
CA ASP A 252 4.02 -26.54 -18.57
C ASP A 252 5.07 -25.43 -18.58
N GLU A 253 4.80 -24.32 -17.91
CA GLU A 253 5.76 -23.23 -17.74
C GLU A 253 7.00 -23.67 -16.96
N HIS A 254 6.81 -24.44 -15.88
CA HIS A 254 7.89 -24.99 -15.07
C HIS A 254 8.77 -25.94 -15.89
N VAL A 255 8.17 -26.89 -16.61
CA VAL A 255 8.90 -27.85 -17.45
C VAL A 255 9.70 -27.13 -18.53
N LYS A 256 9.10 -26.15 -19.20
CA LYS A 256 9.78 -25.34 -20.23
C LYS A 256 10.98 -24.59 -19.66
N PHE A 257 10.78 -23.88 -18.55
CA PHE A 257 11.84 -23.09 -17.91
C PHE A 257 12.98 -23.98 -17.40
N MET A 258 12.68 -25.07 -16.69
CA MET A 258 13.70 -25.99 -16.18
C MET A 258 14.48 -26.66 -17.29
N SER A 259 13.84 -26.97 -18.42
CA SER A 259 14.51 -27.53 -19.59
C SER A 259 15.50 -26.55 -20.21
N GLU A 260 15.11 -25.28 -20.37
CA GLU A 260 15.98 -24.22 -20.90
C GLU A 260 17.15 -23.91 -19.94
N LEU A 261 16.87 -23.82 -18.63
CA LEU A 261 17.89 -23.62 -17.60
C LEU A 261 18.91 -24.77 -17.59
N SER A 262 18.44 -26.02 -17.70
CA SER A 262 19.30 -27.21 -17.73
C SER A 262 20.20 -27.23 -18.98
N LYS A 263 19.67 -26.84 -20.15
CA LYS A 263 20.48 -26.70 -21.38
C LYS A 263 21.61 -25.69 -21.21
N ILE A 264 21.29 -24.49 -20.72
CA ILE A 264 22.29 -23.43 -20.47
C ILE A 264 23.34 -23.89 -19.46
N ASN A 265 22.92 -24.57 -18.39
CA ASN A 265 23.83 -25.09 -17.38
C ASN A 265 24.79 -26.15 -17.97
N ASN A 266 24.29 -27.06 -18.81
CA ASN A 266 25.12 -28.06 -19.47
C ASN A 266 26.11 -27.43 -20.47
N GLU A 267 25.69 -26.41 -21.22
CA GLU A 267 26.57 -25.66 -22.15
C GLU A 267 27.67 -24.87 -21.42
N LEU A 268 27.39 -24.38 -20.21
CA LEU A 268 28.36 -23.75 -19.31
C LEU A 268 29.36 -24.77 -18.73
N VAL A 269 28.88 -25.89 -18.20
CA VAL A 269 29.72 -26.93 -17.57
C VAL A 269 30.61 -27.63 -18.59
N THR A 270 30.13 -27.86 -19.80
CA THR A 270 30.91 -28.48 -20.89
C THR A 270 31.87 -27.51 -21.59
N GLY A 271 31.90 -26.23 -21.18
CA GLY A 271 32.80 -25.21 -21.72
C GLY A 271 32.48 -24.80 -23.17
N GLN A 272 31.34 -25.21 -23.73
CA GLN A 272 30.93 -24.87 -25.10
C GLN A 272 30.50 -23.41 -25.23
N LEU A 273 29.97 -22.79 -24.16
CA LEU A 273 29.57 -21.38 -24.19
C LEU A 273 30.76 -20.43 -24.41
N CYS A 274 31.95 -20.75 -23.90
CA CYS A 274 33.17 -19.96 -24.13
C CYS A 274 33.75 -20.10 -25.55
N LYS A 275 33.38 -21.15 -26.30
CA LYS A 275 33.92 -21.42 -27.64
C LYS A 275 33.03 -20.92 -28.78
N THR A 276 31.72 -20.77 -28.55
CA THR A 276 30.77 -20.56 -29.66
C THR A 276 30.15 -19.17 -29.72
N LEU A 277 30.11 -18.41 -28.62
CA LEU A 277 29.43 -17.11 -28.58
C LEU A 277 30.26 -16.10 -27.80
N GLY A 278 30.64 -15.00 -28.44
CA GLY A 278 31.37 -13.90 -27.83
C GLY A 278 30.73 -13.48 -26.49
N ILE A 279 31.60 -13.17 -25.54
CA ILE A 279 31.34 -12.98 -24.09
C ILE A 279 30.12 -12.08 -23.78
N SER A 280 29.69 -11.19 -24.69
CA SER A 280 28.54 -10.31 -24.52
C SER A 280 27.17 -10.98 -24.67
N ILE A 281 27.02 -12.03 -25.48
CA ILE A 281 25.70 -12.65 -25.77
C ILE A 281 25.34 -13.68 -24.70
N GLY A 282 26.31 -14.48 -24.22
CA GLY A 282 26.07 -15.45 -23.15
C GLY A 282 25.63 -14.80 -21.83
N HIS A 283 26.18 -13.62 -21.51
CA HIS A 283 25.76 -12.84 -20.34
C HIS A 283 24.33 -12.30 -20.50
N ASN A 284 23.95 -11.85 -21.70
CA ASN A 284 22.59 -11.42 -22.00
C ASN A 284 21.57 -12.57 -21.94
N SER A 285 21.92 -13.79 -22.37
CA SER A 285 21.02 -14.94 -22.27
C SER A 285 20.72 -15.32 -20.82
N VAL A 286 21.73 -15.28 -19.94
CA VAL A 286 21.53 -15.52 -18.50
C VAL A 286 20.70 -14.40 -17.86
N CYS A 287 20.99 -13.13 -18.18
CA CYS A 287 20.19 -11.99 -17.73
C CYS A 287 18.74 -12.05 -18.23
N ASN A 288 18.52 -12.50 -19.47
CA ASN A 288 17.18 -12.69 -20.03
C ASN A 288 16.44 -13.82 -19.32
N LEU A 289 17.11 -14.93 -18.98
CA LEU A 289 16.49 -16.02 -18.22
C LEU A 289 16.09 -15.57 -16.80
N ILE A 290 16.94 -14.76 -16.16
CA ILE A 290 16.65 -14.14 -14.85
C ILE A 290 15.47 -13.17 -14.96
N ASN A 291 15.42 -12.36 -16.02
CA ASN A 291 14.30 -11.45 -16.27
C ASN A 291 13.01 -12.20 -16.63
N GLU A 292 13.08 -13.31 -17.36
CA GLU A 292 11.93 -14.15 -17.68
C GLU A 292 11.40 -14.87 -16.44
N PHE A 293 12.29 -15.31 -15.53
CA PHE A 293 11.91 -15.79 -14.21
C PHE A 293 11.24 -14.68 -13.37
N ALA A 294 11.80 -13.47 -13.40
CA ALA A 294 11.22 -12.31 -12.74
C ALA A 294 9.85 -11.93 -13.31
N GLU A 295 9.65 -12.04 -14.64
CA GLU A 295 8.38 -11.79 -15.34
C GLU A 295 7.32 -12.85 -15.06
N LYS A 296 7.71 -14.11 -14.92
CA LYS A 296 6.77 -15.22 -14.65
C LYS A 296 6.26 -15.21 -13.20
N ASN A 297 7.07 -14.74 -12.25
CA ASN A 297 6.62 -14.45 -10.87
C ASN A 297 5.65 -13.25 -10.77
N ARG A 298 5.41 -12.52 -11.88
CA ARG A 298 4.43 -11.43 -11.94
C ARG A 298 3.00 -11.90 -12.18
N SER A 299 2.82 -13.13 -12.68
CA SER A 299 1.52 -13.77 -12.96
C SER A 299 0.68 -13.92 -11.70
#